data_AF-A0A3M7HYE1-F1
#
_entry.id   AF-A0A3M7HYE1-F1
#
_cell.length_a   1.000
_cell.length_b   1.000
_cell.length_c   1.000
_cell.angle_alpha   90.00
_cell.angle_beta   90.00
_cell.angle_gamma   90.00
#
_symmetry.space_group_name_H-M   'P 1'
#
loop_
_entity.id
_entity.type
_entity.pdbx_description
1 polymer ?
#
loop_
_entity_poly.entity_id
_entity_poly.type
_entity_poly.pdbx_seq_one_letter_code
_entity_poly.pdbx_strand_id
1 'polypeptide(L)'
;MSVPRQRVLDLMKVSRRPAPDKVHSIPKKNDPNPLPPQVQSRIFSTIFNPAAQRLGNKVLRQRLRGPSLAAYYPRRVATFKNLRALYPNHELYDEDEEDRLEHIQIAKSRGKGAPKKKKTAAESRKKPGKKK
;
A
#
# COMPACT_ATOMS: atom_id res chain seq x y z
N MET A 1 -63.49 36.53 7.32
CA MET A 1 -63.14 36.74 5.90
C MET A 1 -62.10 35.70 5.51
N SER A 2 -62.51 34.59 4.88
CA SER A 2 -61.64 33.45 4.55
C SER A 2 -60.93 33.71 3.22
N VAL A 3 -59.60 33.72 3.21
CA VAL A 3 -58.82 33.90 1.98
C VAL A 3 -58.88 32.59 1.17
N PRO A 4 -59.32 32.62 -0.10
CA PRO A 4 -59.46 31.40 -0.91
C PRO A 4 -58.09 30.73 -1.11
N ARG A 5 -58.03 29.41 -0.88
CA ARG A 5 -56.83 28.56 -0.98
C ARG A 5 -56.07 28.72 -2.31
N GLN A 6 -56.77 29.07 -3.39
CA GLN A 6 -56.15 29.33 -4.69
C GLN A 6 -55.21 30.55 -4.65
N ARG A 7 -55.55 31.60 -3.90
CA ARG A 7 -54.69 32.79 -3.75
C ARG A 7 -53.38 32.49 -3.01
N VAL A 8 -53.42 31.55 -2.05
CA VAL A 8 -52.21 31.12 -1.32
C VAL A 8 -51.29 30.29 -2.23
N LEU A 9 -51.87 29.43 -3.08
CA LEU A 9 -51.11 28.62 -4.04
C LEU A 9 -50.53 29.46 -5.19
N ASP A 10 -51.23 30.50 -5.64
CA ASP A 10 -50.72 31.41 -6.66
C ASP A 10 -49.62 32.34 -6.12
N LEU A 11 -49.72 32.78 -4.86
CA LEU A 11 -48.62 33.51 -4.19
C LEU A 11 -47.36 32.64 -4.06
N MET A 12 -47.52 31.33 -3.84
CA MET A 12 -46.41 30.37 -3.72
C MET A 12 -45.79 29.96 -5.07
N LYS A 13 -46.43 30.27 -6.21
CA LYS A 13 -45.89 30.00 -7.56
C LYS A 13 -45.07 31.16 -8.14
N VAL A 14 -45.19 32.37 -7.58
CA VAL A 14 -44.42 33.55 -8.02
C VAL A 14 -43.00 33.59 -7.41
N SER A 15 -42.70 32.77 -6.39
CA SER A 15 -41.41 32.79 -5.69
C SER A 15 -40.36 31.80 -6.20
N ARG A 16 -40.66 30.95 -7.19
CA ARG A 16 -39.65 30.06 -7.79
C ARG A 16 -39.01 30.74 -8.99
N ARG A 17 -38.06 31.63 -8.72
CA ARG A 17 -37.11 32.06 -9.75
C ARG A 17 -36.37 30.80 -10.24
N PRO A 18 -36.29 30.54 -11.56
CA PRO A 18 -35.43 29.48 -12.06
C PRO A 18 -33.99 29.78 -11.61
N ALA A 19 -33.29 28.75 -11.16
CA ALA A 19 -31.89 28.84 -10.74
C ALA A 19 -31.08 29.55 -11.84
N PRO A 20 -30.17 30.47 -11.51
CA PRO A 20 -29.30 31.05 -12.52
C PRO A 20 -28.40 29.93 -13.06
N ASP A 21 -28.76 29.42 -14.23
CA ASP A 21 -27.87 28.64 -15.07
C ASP A 21 -26.63 29.50 -15.33
N LYS A 22 -25.48 28.94 -14.97
CA LYS A 22 -24.12 29.49 -15.17
C LYS A 22 -23.78 30.74 -14.34
N VAL A 23 -23.41 30.53 -13.08
CA VAL A 23 -22.45 31.42 -12.40
C VAL A 23 -21.05 31.17 -13.00
N HIS A 24 -20.79 31.73 -14.19
CA HIS A 24 -19.42 32.13 -14.49
C HIS A 24 -19.23 33.44 -13.73
N SER A 25 -18.44 33.39 -12.66
CA SER A 25 -18.09 34.57 -11.88
C SER A 25 -17.55 35.65 -12.82
N ILE A 26 -18.29 36.75 -12.96
CA ILE A 26 -17.81 37.96 -13.63
C ILE A 26 -16.55 38.39 -12.86
N PRO A 27 -15.38 38.56 -13.53
CA PRO A 27 -14.16 38.96 -12.85
C PRO A 27 -14.41 40.31 -12.19
N LYS A 28 -14.17 40.41 -10.88
CA LYS A 28 -14.23 41.70 -10.20
C LYS A 28 -13.02 42.52 -10.68
N LYS A 29 -13.22 43.82 -10.90
CA LYS A 29 -12.20 44.74 -11.46
C LYS A 29 -10.85 44.75 -10.73
N ASN A 30 -10.74 44.16 -9.53
CA ASN A 30 -9.54 44.10 -8.69
C ASN A 30 -9.17 42.67 -8.27
N ASP A 31 -9.41 41.65 -9.10
CA ASP A 31 -8.95 40.30 -8.81
C ASP A 31 -7.42 40.21 -9.04
N PRO A 32 -6.61 39.74 -8.08
CA PRO A 32 -5.14 39.67 -8.22
C PRO A 32 -4.68 38.61 -9.24
N ASN A 33 -5.61 37.87 -9.82
CA ASN A 33 -5.33 36.75 -10.70
C ASN A 33 -5.86 37.07 -12.11
N PRO A 34 -4.99 37.22 -13.12
CA PRO A 34 -5.35 37.83 -14.41
C PRO A 34 -6.22 36.94 -15.32
N LEU A 35 -6.45 35.67 -14.97
CA LEU A 35 -7.14 34.71 -15.82
C LEU A 35 -8.25 33.98 -15.05
N PRO A 36 -9.37 33.63 -15.70
CA PRO A 36 -10.42 32.84 -15.07
C PRO A 36 -9.90 31.43 -14.74
N PRO A 37 -10.36 30.81 -13.65
CA PRO A 37 -9.85 29.53 -13.16
C PRO A 37 -10.01 28.36 -14.15
N GLN A 38 -10.99 28.45 -15.06
CA GLN A 38 -11.16 27.52 -16.18
C GLN A 38 -10.02 27.60 -17.21
N VAL A 39 -9.56 28.81 -17.53
CA VAL A 39 -8.47 29.02 -18.48
C VAL A 39 -7.14 28.63 -17.85
N GLN A 40 -6.92 28.97 -16.58
CA GLN A 40 -5.73 28.57 -15.83
C GLN A 40 -5.59 27.04 -15.74
N SER A 41 -6.67 26.34 -15.40
CA SER A 41 -6.65 24.88 -15.32
C SER A 41 -6.37 24.23 -16.67
N ARG A 42 -6.88 24.80 -17.77
CA ARG A 42 -6.57 24.37 -19.13
C ARG A 42 -5.10 24.60 -19.50
N ILE A 43 -4.54 25.75 -19.15
CA ILE A 43 -3.12 26.08 -19.40
C ILE A 43 -2.20 25.12 -18.64
N PHE A 44 -2.48 24.88 -17.35
CA PHE A 44 -1.61 24.08 -16.48
C PHE A 44 -2.02 22.61 -16.38
N SER A 45 -2.93 22.14 -17.24
CA SER A 45 -3.45 20.76 -17.23
C SER A 45 -3.92 20.30 -15.84
N THR A 46 -4.52 21.20 -15.05
CA THR A 46 -5.09 20.89 -13.74
C THR A 46 -6.59 20.64 -13.84
N ILE A 47 -7.17 19.99 -12.81
CA ILE A 47 -8.58 19.61 -12.82
C ILE A 47 -9.43 20.77 -12.30
N PHE A 48 -10.38 21.25 -13.10
CA PHE A 48 -11.37 22.25 -12.71
C PHE A 48 -12.63 21.59 -12.11
N ASN A 49 -12.93 21.86 -10.84
CA ASN A 49 -14.08 21.28 -10.11
C ASN A 49 -14.94 22.36 -9.43
N PRO A 50 -15.84 23.03 -10.16
CA PRO A 50 -16.65 24.13 -9.63
C PRO A 50 -17.74 23.66 -8.65
N ALA A 51 -18.24 22.44 -8.81
CA ALA A 51 -19.30 21.85 -7.98
C ALA A 51 -18.77 21.13 -6.72
N ALA A 52 -17.46 21.20 -6.45
CA ALA A 52 -16.78 20.57 -5.33
C ALA A 52 -17.12 19.07 -5.14
N GLN A 53 -17.33 18.36 -6.26
CA GLN A 53 -17.67 16.93 -6.24
C GLN A 53 -16.48 16.06 -5.84
N ARG A 54 -16.74 14.90 -5.23
CA ARG A 54 -15.70 13.94 -4.78
C ARG A 54 -15.27 13.02 -5.93
N LEU A 55 -14.34 13.49 -6.76
CA LEU A 55 -13.86 12.78 -7.96
C LEU A 55 -12.70 11.78 -7.70
N GLY A 56 -12.27 11.59 -6.45
CA GLY A 56 -11.19 10.64 -6.13
C GLY A 56 -9.76 11.12 -6.44
N ASN A 57 -9.58 12.36 -6.90
CA ASN A 57 -8.25 12.96 -7.22
C ASN A 57 -7.23 12.89 -6.07
N LYS A 58 -7.69 12.79 -4.81
CA LYS A 58 -6.81 12.58 -3.65
C LYS A 58 -5.99 11.30 -3.78
N VAL A 59 -6.60 10.20 -4.26
CA VAL A 59 -5.94 8.91 -4.43
C VAL A 59 -4.92 8.97 -5.57
N LEU A 60 -5.29 9.59 -6.69
CA LEU A 60 -4.40 9.72 -7.85
C LEU A 60 -3.17 10.61 -7.57
N ARG A 61 -3.33 11.63 -6.71
CA ARG A 61 -2.24 12.53 -6.30
C ARG A 61 -1.34 11.92 -5.22
N GLN A 62 -1.77 10.84 -4.56
CA GLN A 62 -0.93 10.17 -3.57
C GLN A 62 0.25 9.52 -4.27
N ARG A 63 1.47 9.82 -3.79
CA ARG A 63 2.68 9.14 -4.25
C ARG A 63 2.65 7.68 -3.81
N LEU A 64 3.01 6.78 -4.73
CA LEU A 64 3.09 5.35 -4.46
C LEU A 64 4.19 5.08 -3.43
N ARG A 65 3.89 4.25 -2.41
CA ARG A 65 4.83 3.85 -1.35
C ARG A 65 5.44 2.46 -1.54
N GLY A 66 5.01 1.73 -2.58
CA GLY A 66 5.45 0.37 -2.89
C GLY A 66 6.96 0.12 -2.80
N PRO A 67 7.82 0.90 -3.50
CA PRO A 67 9.26 0.65 -3.47
C PRO A 67 9.86 0.86 -2.07
N SER A 68 9.39 1.85 -1.32
CA SER A 68 9.84 2.10 0.05
C SER A 68 9.46 0.97 1.00
N LEU A 69 8.27 0.39 0.84
CA LEU A 69 7.83 -0.75 1.67
C LEU A 69 8.54 -2.05 1.29
N ALA A 70 8.75 -2.29 -0.01
CA ALA A 70 9.46 -3.47 -0.49
C ALA A 70 10.93 -3.51 -0.05
N ALA A 71 11.55 -2.34 0.12
CA ALA A 71 12.93 -2.20 0.57
C ALA A 71 13.09 -2.17 2.11
N TYR A 72 12.03 -2.47 2.88
CA TYR A 72 12.07 -2.37 4.35
C TYR A 72 13.17 -3.25 4.98
N TYR A 73 13.29 -4.49 4.53
CA TYR A 73 14.42 -5.34 4.90
C TYR A 73 15.50 -5.26 3.81
N PRO A 74 16.76 -4.98 4.17
CA PRO A 74 17.84 -4.94 3.20
C PRO A 74 18.01 -6.32 2.57
N ARG A 75 18.22 -6.34 1.24
CA ARG A 75 18.50 -7.58 0.53
C ARG A 75 19.85 -8.14 1.00
N ARG A 76 19.95 -9.45 1.15
CA ARG A 76 21.23 -10.13 1.43
C ARG A 76 22.07 -10.09 0.15
N VAL A 77 23.09 -9.22 0.12
CA VAL A 77 23.91 -8.96 -1.08
C VAL A 77 25.10 -9.92 -1.21
N ALA A 78 25.84 -10.13 -0.14
CA ALA A 78 26.99 -11.03 -0.09
C ALA A 78 26.73 -12.12 0.93
N THR A 79 26.84 -13.38 0.51
CA THR A 79 26.85 -14.53 1.40
C THR A 79 28.12 -15.32 1.14
N PHE A 80 28.58 -16.09 2.12
CA PHE A 80 29.78 -16.92 1.97
C PHE A 80 29.66 -17.92 0.80
N LYS A 81 28.44 -18.39 0.54
CA LYS A 81 28.11 -19.21 -0.64
C LYS A 81 28.41 -18.49 -1.96
N ASN A 82 28.10 -17.19 -2.05
CA ASN A 82 28.39 -16.40 -3.23
C ASN A 82 29.91 -16.23 -3.40
N LEU A 83 30.67 -16.04 -2.31
CA LEU A 83 32.12 -15.93 -2.35
C LEU A 83 32.78 -17.22 -2.83
N ARG A 84 32.34 -18.38 -2.32
CA ARG A 84 32.82 -19.70 -2.75
C ARG A 84 32.52 -19.98 -4.23
N ALA A 85 31.41 -19.48 -4.75
CA ALA A 85 31.07 -19.59 -6.17
C ALA A 85 31.94 -18.68 -7.06
N LEU A 86 32.34 -17.51 -6.56
CA LEU A 86 33.20 -16.56 -7.30
C LEU A 86 34.66 -17.02 -7.38
N TYR A 87 35.15 -17.70 -6.35
CA TYR A 87 36.54 -18.13 -6.23
C TYR A 87 36.66 -19.65 -6.04
N PRO A 88 36.34 -20.46 -7.05
CA PRO A 88 36.34 -21.93 -6.93
C PRO A 88 37.74 -22.52 -6.71
N ASN A 89 38.80 -21.80 -7.08
CA ASN A 89 40.18 -22.26 -6.94
C ASN A 89 40.80 -21.89 -5.57
N HIS A 90 40.04 -21.20 -4.71
CA HIS A 90 40.49 -20.81 -3.38
C HIS A 90 39.68 -21.56 -2.32
N GLU A 91 40.38 -22.10 -1.33
CA GLU A 91 39.75 -22.70 -0.16
C GLU A 91 39.28 -21.58 0.78
N LEU A 92 37.96 -21.47 0.93
CA LEU A 92 37.30 -20.51 1.80
C LEU A 92 36.56 -21.28 2.92
N TYR A 93 36.92 -20.98 4.17
CA TYR A 93 36.37 -21.58 5.40
C TYR A 93 35.33 -20.67 6.06
N ASP A 94 34.19 -21.25 6.45
CA ASP A 94 33.06 -20.52 7.07
C ASP A 94 32.99 -20.96 8.54
N GLU A 95 33.69 -20.21 9.41
CA GLU A 95 33.89 -20.55 10.83
C GLU A 95 32.55 -20.84 11.53
N ASP A 96 31.53 -19.99 11.32
CA ASP A 96 30.21 -20.15 11.93
C ASP A 96 29.51 -21.46 11.51
N GLU A 97 29.65 -21.86 10.24
CA GLU A 97 29.05 -23.11 9.74
C GLU A 97 29.86 -24.34 10.19
N GLU A 98 31.18 -24.23 10.26
CA GLU A 98 32.07 -25.28 10.77
C GLU A 98 31.78 -25.59 12.24
N ASP A 99 31.72 -24.56 13.10
CA ASP A 99 31.34 -24.68 14.51
C ASP A 99 29.96 -25.34 14.68
N ARG A 100 29.01 -24.94 13.83
CA ARG A 100 27.67 -25.54 13.83
C ARG A 100 27.74 -27.03 13.48
N LEU A 101 28.54 -27.42 12.48
CA LEU A 101 28.71 -28.81 12.06
C LEU A 101 29.38 -29.64 13.15
N GLU A 102 30.43 -29.13 13.78
CA GLU A 102 31.10 -29.77 14.91
C GLU A 102 30.15 -29.97 16.09
N HIS A 103 29.38 -28.94 16.46
CA HIS A 103 28.39 -29.04 17.52
C HIS A 103 27.34 -30.13 17.22
N ILE A 104 26.90 -30.24 15.97
CA ILE A 104 25.98 -31.31 15.52
C ILE A 104 26.64 -32.69 15.64
N GLN A 105 27.92 -32.82 15.28
CA GLN A 105 28.65 -34.09 15.39
C GLN A 105 28.80 -34.54 16.84
N ILE A 106 29.16 -33.63 17.75
CA ILE A 106 29.26 -33.89 19.19
C ILE A 106 27.89 -34.27 19.77
N ALA A 107 26.81 -33.60 19.37
CA ALA A 107 25.47 -33.95 19.83
C ALA A 107 25.07 -35.37 19.36
N LYS A 108 25.40 -35.73 18.12
CA LYS A 108 25.13 -37.06 17.56
C LYS A 108 25.94 -38.16 18.26
N SER A 109 27.23 -37.94 18.55
CA SER A 109 28.06 -38.92 19.25
C SER A 109 27.54 -39.22 20.66
N ARG A 110 26.95 -38.23 21.31
CA ARG A 110 26.29 -38.36 22.62
C ARG A 110 24.87 -38.94 22.56
N GLY A 111 24.37 -39.32 21.38
CA GLY A 111 23.00 -39.79 21.19
C GLY A 111 21.92 -38.70 21.37
N LYS A 112 22.33 -37.42 21.48
CA LYS A 112 21.45 -36.25 21.61
C LYS A 112 21.19 -35.55 20.27
N GLY A 113 21.43 -36.25 19.16
CA GLY A 113 21.17 -35.75 17.82
C GLY A 113 19.67 -35.53 17.59
N ALA A 114 19.34 -34.63 16.66
CA ALA A 114 17.95 -34.40 16.28
C ALA A 114 17.31 -35.72 15.77
N PRO A 115 16.11 -36.09 16.26
CA PRO A 115 15.44 -37.30 15.82
C PRO A 115 15.08 -37.22 14.33
N LYS A 116 14.95 -38.38 13.68
CA LYS A 116 14.55 -38.44 12.27
C LYS A 116 13.19 -37.78 12.08
N LYS A 117 13.15 -36.74 11.23
CA LYS A 117 11.90 -36.09 10.83
C LYS A 117 11.00 -37.12 10.15
N LYS A 118 9.81 -37.34 10.71
CA LYS A 118 8.79 -38.22 10.14
C LYS A 118 8.18 -37.55 8.91
N LYS A 119 8.22 -38.22 7.75
CA LYS A 119 7.77 -37.61 6.48
C LYS A 119 6.37 -38.07 6.09
N THR A 120 5.87 -39.17 6.65
CA THR A 120 4.54 -39.73 6.33
C THR A 120 3.64 -39.83 7.57
N ALA A 121 2.33 -39.86 7.34
CA ALA A 121 1.32 -40.03 8.40
C ALA A 121 1.37 -41.41 9.08
N ALA A 122 1.80 -42.45 8.35
CA ALA A 122 2.02 -43.78 8.91
C ALA A 122 3.19 -43.78 9.93
N GLU A 123 4.26 -43.04 9.63
CA GLU A 123 5.41 -42.88 10.54
C GLU A 123 5.05 -42.02 11.77
N SER A 124 4.19 -41.00 11.62
CA SER A 124 3.78 -40.11 12.71
C SER A 124 3.04 -40.84 13.83
N ARG A 125 2.20 -41.83 13.47
CA ARG A 125 1.41 -42.64 14.41
C ARG A 125 2.23 -43.66 15.22
N LYS A 126 3.42 -44.05 14.76
CA LYS A 126 4.34 -44.87 15.57
C LYS A 126 4.92 -44.03 16.72
N LYS A 127 4.31 -44.06 17.90
CA LYS A 127 4.89 -43.55 19.14
C LYS A 127 6.04 -44.48 19.55
N PRO A 128 7.30 -44.02 19.64
CA PRO A 128 8.31 -44.82 20.31
C PRO A 128 7.94 -44.86 21.80
N GLY A 129 7.53 -46.03 22.28
CA GLY A 129 7.31 -46.24 23.71
C GLY A 129 8.60 -45.90 24.47
N LYS A 130 8.47 -45.21 25.61
CA LYS A 130 9.54 -45.12 26.61
C LYS A 130 10.00 -46.55 26.90
N LYS A 131 11.19 -46.93 26.45
CA LYS A 131 11.84 -48.12 26.99
C LYS A 131 12.19 -47.79 28.44
N LYS A 132 11.57 -48.55 29.36
CA LYS A 132 11.94 -48.57 30.78
C LYS A 132 13.36 -49.08 30.93
#